data_AF-A0A507FAJ1-F1
#
_entry.id   AF-A0A507FAJ1-F1
#
_cell.length_a   1.000
_cell.length_b   1.000
_cell.length_c   1.000
_cell.angle_alpha   90.00
_cell.angle_beta   90.00
_cell.angle_gamma   90.00
#
_symmetry.space_group_name_H-M   'P 1'
#
loop_
_entity.id
_entity.type
_entity.pdbx_description
1 polymer ?
#
loop_
_entity_poly.entity_id
_entity_poly.type
_entity_poly.pdbx_seq_one_letter_code
_entity_poly.pdbx_strand_id
1 'polypeptide(L)'
;MSAAAFTLPQREQQRAMKGSGTDISLHSTLINPLANPKGVKLGCELCGKPATPVAILGSEEERLHRDKQTRHRQIQLLELSKTEAHKKLFEGHYNLAIPAALQALRFSMDVYGQDSIELVPSYLLLGEASIGLKQFPQAEDYLSLAKWAILKAEDCENKIRSQMHRNFGLLYASQGNYQEALNQIAHDIYFSSLEKGPENILVLGGYFQLGNVFHKQGKLEQVTTVFDKVVSIWKSTLKLNEETLDEAQQAEAVQMLTTIYSYRTNYMTSSTGPAEVNFVLGQLYHAYGHSDKSRDYAAKALEG
;
A
#
# COMPACT_ATOMS: atom_id res chain seq x y z
N MET A 1 30.95 8.40 13.39
CA MET A 1 31.81 7.22 13.65
C MET A 1 31.13 6.34 14.68
N SER A 2 31.21 5.03 14.46
CA SER A 2 30.81 3.92 15.34
C SER A 2 29.35 3.45 15.30
N ALA A 3 29.14 2.40 14.50
CA ALA A 3 28.05 1.45 14.59
C ALA A 3 28.31 0.46 15.74
N ALA A 4 27.27 0.10 16.49
CA ALA A 4 27.33 -0.96 17.50
C ALA A 4 26.89 -2.29 16.88
N ALA A 5 27.85 -3.18 16.67
CA ALA A 5 27.62 -4.57 16.27
C ALA A 5 27.33 -5.43 17.50
N PHE A 6 26.22 -6.16 17.49
CA PHE A 6 25.94 -7.22 18.45
C PHE A 6 26.75 -8.47 18.09
N THR A 7 27.80 -8.76 18.86
CA THR A 7 28.55 -10.02 18.83
C THR A 7 28.08 -10.94 19.97
N LEU A 8 27.62 -12.14 19.64
CA LEU A 8 27.33 -13.22 20.59
C LEU A 8 28.60 -14.05 20.91
N PRO A 9 28.72 -14.67 22.11
CA PRO A 9 29.95 -15.27 22.60
C PRO A 9 30.21 -16.68 22.05
N GLN A 10 31.47 -16.92 21.66
CA GLN A 10 32.05 -18.24 21.36
C GLN A 10 32.12 -19.10 22.62
N ARG A 11 31.14 -19.98 22.87
CA ARG A 11 31.32 -21.09 23.82
C ARG A 11 30.36 -22.24 23.60
N GLU A 12 30.29 -22.76 22.37
CA GLU A 12 29.60 -24.04 22.10
C GLU A 12 30.11 -24.76 20.83
N GLN A 13 31.41 -24.66 20.52
CA GLN A 13 32.02 -25.28 19.32
C GLN A 13 33.15 -26.28 19.58
N GLN A 14 33.35 -26.75 20.82
CA GLN A 14 34.39 -27.74 21.12
C GLN A 14 33.88 -28.89 21.99
N ARG A 15 33.01 -29.74 21.42
CA ARG A 15 32.80 -31.12 21.90
C ARG A 15 32.23 -31.97 20.77
N ALA A 16 33.10 -32.41 19.87
CA ALA A 16 33.01 -33.69 19.14
C ALA A 16 34.02 -33.70 17.97
N MET A 17 35.32 -33.68 18.28
CA MET A 17 36.35 -34.12 17.33
C MET A 17 37.29 -35.08 18.05
N LYS A 18 36.93 -36.36 18.05
CA LYS A 18 37.84 -37.51 18.08
C LYS A 18 37.07 -38.70 17.52
N GLY A 19 37.35 -39.01 16.26
CA GLY A 19 36.75 -40.10 15.51
C GLY A 19 37.41 -40.21 14.14
N SER A 20 38.57 -40.87 14.16
CA SER A 20 39.33 -41.48 13.05
C SER A 20 38.88 -41.22 11.62
N GLY A 21 39.79 -40.61 10.85
CA GLY A 21 39.69 -40.51 9.40
C GLY A 21 39.88 -41.86 8.70
N THR A 22 39.15 -42.00 7.61
CA THR A 22 39.57 -42.74 6.42
C THR A 22 39.22 -41.87 5.22
N ASP A 23 40.24 -41.47 4.48
CA ASP A 23 40.15 -40.84 3.18
C ASP A 23 39.22 -41.64 2.25
N ILE A 24 38.23 -40.98 1.66
CA ILE A 24 37.64 -41.44 0.40
C ILE A 24 37.54 -40.24 -0.53
N SER A 25 38.37 -40.30 -1.58
CA SER A 25 38.40 -39.43 -2.73
C SER A 25 37.03 -39.26 -3.37
N LEU A 26 36.76 -38.03 -3.78
CA LEU A 26 35.75 -37.61 -4.75
C LEU A 26 35.76 -38.52 -6.00
N HIS A 27 34.87 -39.50 -6.03
CA HIS A 27 34.15 -39.98 -7.22
C HIS A 27 33.15 -41.06 -6.80
N SER A 28 32.04 -40.65 -6.17
CA SER A 28 30.86 -41.51 -6.07
C SER A 28 29.66 -40.72 -6.56
N THR A 29 29.31 -40.95 -7.82
CA THR A 29 27.96 -40.71 -8.34
C THR A 29 26.95 -41.18 -7.29
N LEU A 30 26.12 -40.27 -6.78
CA LEU A 30 24.99 -40.58 -5.93
C LEU A 30 24.04 -41.47 -6.72
N ILE A 31 24.18 -42.78 -6.53
CA ILE A 31 23.25 -43.77 -7.05
C ILE A 31 21.99 -43.63 -6.19
N ASN A 32 20.91 -43.13 -6.80
CA ASN A 32 19.58 -43.04 -6.21
C ASN A 32 19.21 -44.41 -5.61
N PRO A 33 18.63 -44.52 -4.38
CA PRO A 33 18.28 -45.80 -3.76
C PRO A 33 17.30 -46.69 -4.55
N LEU A 34 16.82 -46.20 -5.70
CA LEU A 34 15.99 -46.90 -6.68
C LEU A 34 16.73 -47.28 -7.97
N ALA A 35 18.06 -47.16 -8.00
CA ALA A 35 18.87 -47.59 -9.13
C ALA A 35 18.90 -49.13 -9.22
N ASN A 36 17.97 -49.59 -10.05
CA ASN A 36 17.70 -50.91 -10.56
C ASN A 36 18.94 -51.82 -10.77
N PRO A 37 19.20 -52.80 -9.87
CA PRO A 37 19.98 -53.98 -10.26
C PRO A 37 19.10 -54.80 -11.22
N LYS A 38 19.57 -54.90 -12.47
CA LYS A 38 18.88 -55.51 -13.62
C LYS A 38 18.01 -56.74 -13.23
N GLY A 39 16.69 -56.61 -13.37
CA GLY A 39 15.81 -57.76 -13.65
C GLY A 39 14.64 -58.06 -12.71
N VAL A 40 14.41 -57.32 -11.63
CA VAL A 40 13.28 -57.61 -10.71
C VAL A 40 12.12 -56.64 -10.93
N LYS A 41 10.96 -57.15 -11.36
CA LYS A 41 9.70 -56.39 -11.42
C LYS A 41 9.16 -56.22 -10.00
N LEU A 42 9.40 -55.07 -9.37
CA LEU A 42 8.78 -54.73 -8.09
C LEU A 42 7.29 -54.46 -8.30
N GLY A 43 6.43 -55.18 -7.57
CA GLY A 43 4.99 -54.97 -7.52
C GLY A 43 4.58 -54.33 -6.18
N CYS A 44 3.49 -53.58 -6.17
CA CYS A 44 2.93 -53.04 -4.92
C CYS A 44 2.44 -54.19 -4.02
N GLU A 45 2.91 -54.26 -2.78
CA GLU A 45 2.58 -55.35 -1.84
C GLU A 45 1.09 -55.46 -1.51
N LEU A 46 0.32 -54.39 -1.71
CA LEU A 46 -1.12 -54.34 -1.46
C LEU A 46 -1.98 -54.75 -2.67
N CYS A 47 -1.49 -54.60 -3.90
CA CYS A 47 -2.30 -54.82 -5.10
C CYS A 47 -1.64 -55.65 -6.21
N GLY A 48 -0.39 -56.07 -6.04
CA GLY A 48 0.35 -56.96 -6.96
C GLY A 48 0.67 -56.37 -8.33
N LYS A 49 0.29 -55.12 -8.62
CA LYS A 49 0.55 -54.44 -9.89
C LYS A 49 2.00 -53.94 -9.96
N PRO A 50 2.63 -53.93 -11.15
CA PRO A 50 3.99 -53.43 -11.31
C PRO A 50 4.07 -51.98 -10.83
N ALA A 51 5.06 -51.68 -9.99
CA ALA A 51 5.37 -50.32 -9.57
C ALA A 51 5.76 -49.51 -10.81
N THR A 52 4.87 -48.62 -11.24
CA THR A 52 5.21 -47.60 -12.22
C THR A 52 6.02 -46.54 -11.48
N PRO A 53 7.13 -46.04 -12.05
CA PRO A 53 7.80 -44.88 -11.47
C PRO A 53 6.77 -43.76 -11.40
N VAL A 54 6.46 -43.29 -10.19
CA VAL A 54 5.66 -42.08 -10.06
C VAL A 54 6.48 -40.98 -10.72
N ALA A 55 5.99 -40.39 -11.81
CA ALA A 55 6.54 -39.15 -12.33
C ALA A 55 6.21 -38.04 -11.33
N ILE A 56 6.97 -37.98 -10.23
CA ILE A 56 6.76 -37.05 -9.10
C ILE A 56 6.85 -35.59 -9.59
N LEU A 57 7.54 -35.37 -10.70
CA LEU A 57 7.64 -34.09 -11.39
C LEU A 57 7.26 -34.35 -12.85
N GLY A 58 6.16 -33.73 -13.30
CA GLY A 58 5.81 -33.64 -14.72
C GLY A 58 6.94 -33.03 -15.58
N SER A 59 6.72 -32.88 -16.88
CA SER A 59 7.74 -32.36 -17.81
C SER A 59 8.26 -30.97 -17.37
N GLU A 60 9.45 -30.59 -17.82
CA GLU A 60 10.00 -29.26 -17.53
C GLU A 60 9.05 -28.14 -17.97
N GLU A 61 8.41 -28.32 -19.13
CA GLU A 61 7.38 -27.42 -19.67
C GLU A 61 6.15 -27.35 -18.76
N GLU A 62 5.66 -28.48 -18.25
CA GLU A 62 4.53 -28.53 -17.29
C GLU A 62 4.87 -27.87 -15.95
N ARG A 63 6.13 -27.97 -15.50
CA ARG A 63 6.59 -27.26 -14.29
C ARG A 63 6.61 -25.75 -14.52
N LEU A 64 7.21 -25.30 -15.62
CA LEU A 64 7.26 -23.88 -15.97
C LEU A 64 5.86 -23.30 -16.16
N HIS A 65 4.95 -24.06 -16.78
CA HIS A 65 3.56 -23.65 -16.95
C HIS A 65 2.83 -23.52 -15.61
N ARG A 66 3.00 -24.49 -14.70
CA ARG A 66 2.43 -24.42 -13.34
C ARG A 66 3.00 -23.27 -12.53
N ASP A 67 4.30 -23.00 -12.66
CA ASP A 67 4.97 -21.88 -11.99
C ASP A 67 4.42 -20.53 -12.47
N LYS A 68 4.31 -20.35 -13.81
CA LYS A 68 3.67 -19.18 -14.41
C LYS A 68 2.23 -18.99 -13.95
N GLN A 69 1.43 -20.06 -13.90
CA GLN A 69 0.05 -19.99 -13.40
C GLN A 69 -0.01 -19.63 -11.92
N THR A 70 0.90 -20.17 -11.11
CA THR A 70 0.98 -19.90 -9.68
C THR A 70 1.33 -18.44 -9.44
N ARG A 71 2.36 -17.94 -10.13
CA ARG A 71 2.76 -16.52 -10.09
C ARG A 71 1.63 -15.60 -10.54
N HIS A 72 0.92 -15.95 -11.62
CA HIS A 72 -0.23 -15.17 -12.08
C HIS A 72 -1.35 -15.09 -11.04
N ARG A 73 -1.69 -16.22 -10.40
CA ARG A 73 -2.69 -16.26 -9.31
C ARG A 73 -2.23 -15.47 -8.08
N GLN A 74 -0.95 -15.53 -7.72
CA GLN A 74 -0.39 -14.75 -6.62
C GLN A 74 -0.48 -13.24 -6.89
N ILE A 75 -0.21 -12.80 -8.11
CA ILE A 75 -0.38 -11.38 -8.50
C ILE A 75 -1.85 -10.97 -8.39
N GLN A 76 -2.79 -11.80 -8.83
CA GLN A 76 -4.23 -11.51 -8.68
C GLN A 76 -4.64 -11.43 -7.20
N LEU A 77 -4.16 -12.36 -6.36
CA LEU A 77 -4.44 -12.36 -4.92
C LEU A 77 -3.79 -11.17 -4.21
N LEU A 78 -2.60 -10.74 -4.65
CA LEU A 78 -1.95 -9.52 -4.19
C LEU A 78 -2.83 -8.30 -4.44
N GLU A 79 -3.27 -8.09 -5.68
CA GLU A 79 -4.11 -6.93 -6.01
C GLU A 79 -5.48 -6.99 -5.32
N LEU A 80 -6.08 -8.16 -5.19
CA LEU A 80 -7.31 -8.34 -4.41
C LEU A 80 -7.10 -7.99 -2.93
N SER A 81 -6.00 -8.43 -2.32
CA SER A 81 -5.70 -8.16 -0.92
C SER A 81 -5.42 -6.68 -0.68
N LYS A 82 -4.73 -6.00 -1.62
CA LYS A 82 -4.49 -4.55 -1.57
C LYS A 82 -5.77 -3.75 -1.70
N THR A 83 -6.67 -4.13 -2.62
CA THR A 83 -7.94 -3.42 -2.82
C THR A 83 -8.85 -3.59 -1.61
N GLU A 84 -8.93 -4.79 -1.02
CA GLU A 84 -9.69 -5.02 0.22
C GLU A 84 -9.10 -4.22 1.39
N ALA A 85 -7.78 -4.17 1.54
CA ALA A 85 -7.13 -3.35 2.57
C ALA A 85 -7.48 -1.86 2.43
N HIS A 86 -7.34 -1.28 1.22
CA HIS A 86 -7.72 0.11 0.96
C HIS A 86 -9.20 0.37 1.26
N LYS A 87 -10.08 -0.54 0.84
CA LYS A 87 -11.52 -0.42 1.12
C LYS A 87 -11.80 -0.38 2.63
N LYS A 88 -11.15 -1.26 3.41
CA LYS A 88 -11.32 -1.29 4.86
C LYS A 88 -10.76 -0.06 5.56
N LEU A 89 -9.65 0.50 5.06
CA LEU A 89 -9.13 1.80 5.52
C LEU A 89 -10.14 2.92 5.27
N PHE A 90 -10.70 2.98 4.06
CA PHE A 90 -11.69 3.99 3.71
C PHE A 90 -12.96 3.90 4.55
N GLU A 91 -13.42 2.68 4.87
CA GLU A 91 -14.55 2.44 5.78
C GLU A 91 -14.22 2.76 7.27
N GLY A 92 -12.96 3.03 7.61
CA GLY A 92 -12.50 3.24 8.99
C GLY A 92 -12.33 1.95 9.81
N HIS A 93 -12.43 0.78 9.18
CA HIS A 93 -12.25 -0.53 9.81
C HIS A 93 -10.77 -0.93 9.84
N TYR A 94 -9.94 -0.16 10.54
CA TYR A 94 -8.48 -0.34 10.56
C TYR A 94 -8.02 -1.72 11.05
N ASN A 95 -8.74 -2.31 12.01
CA ASN A 95 -8.48 -3.66 12.52
C ASN A 95 -8.65 -4.75 11.44
N LEU A 96 -9.56 -4.55 10.49
CA LEU A 96 -9.80 -5.46 9.37
C LEU A 96 -8.87 -5.17 8.18
N ALA A 97 -8.36 -3.94 8.06
CA ALA A 97 -7.39 -3.58 7.02
C ALA A 97 -6.03 -4.27 7.22
N ILE A 98 -5.56 -4.41 8.47
CA ILE A 98 -4.27 -5.05 8.79
C ILE A 98 -4.13 -6.46 8.23
N PRO A 99 -5.04 -7.42 8.48
CA PRO A 99 -4.88 -8.78 7.95
C PRO A 99 -4.87 -8.80 6.41
N ALA A 100 -5.69 -7.98 5.75
CA ALA A 100 -5.66 -7.87 4.28
C ALA A 100 -4.31 -7.30 3.78
N ALA A 101 -3.78 -6.27 4.43
CA ALA A 101 -2.50 -5.68 4.07
C ALA A 101 -1.31 -6.61 4.37
N LEU A 102 -1.36 -7.42 5.44
CA LEU A 102 -0.37 -8.47 5.72
C LEU A 102 -0.40 -9.58 4.67
N GLN A 103 -1.59 -9.96 4.20
CA GLN A 103 -1.72 -10.91 3.09
C GLN A 103 -1.14 -10.35 1.79
N ALA A 104 -1.43 -9.09 1.49
CA ALA A 104 -0.80 -8.38 0.37
C ALA A 104 0.72 -8.37 0.50
N LEU A 105 1.27 -8.07 1.68
CA LEU A 105 2.72 -8.09 1.91
C LEU A 105 3.32 -9.48 1.64
N ARG A 106 2.67 -10.54 2.14
CA ARG A 106 3.10 -11.92 1.92
C ARG A 106 3.15 -12.27 0.43
N PHE A 107 2.07 -12.00 -0.31
CA PHE A 107 2.06 -12.29 -1.75
C PHE A 107 3.07 -11.43 -2.52
N SER A 108 3.30 -10.18 -2.09
CA SER A 108 4.32 -9.32 -2.70
C SER A 108 5.72 -9.90 -2.50
N MET A 109 6.05 -10.37 -1.29
CA MET A 109 7.32 -11.05 -1.01
C MET A 109 7.49 -12.34 -1.83
N ASP A 110 6.43 -13.12 -1.99
CA ASP A 110 6.47 -14.36 -2.78
C ASP A 110 6.72 -14.11 -4.28
N VAL A 111 6.16 -13.01 -4.82
CA VAL A 111 6.20 -12.70 -6.26
C VAL A 111 7.45 -11.91 -6.68
N TYR A 112 7.89 -10.99 -5.82
CA TYR A 112 8.95 -10.01 -6.14
C TYR A 112 10.20 -10.14 -5.27
N GLY A 113 10.14 -10.87 -4.16
CA GLY A 113 11.25 -11.04 -3.22
C GLY A 113 11.26 -10.00 -2.09
N GLN A 114 12.11 -10.20 -1.08
CA GLN A 114 12.07 -9.43 0.18
C GLN A 114 12.63 -8.00 0.09
N ASP A 115 13.44 -7.70 -0.93
CA ASP A 115 14.12 -6.40 -1.10
C ASP A 115 13.50 -5.54 -2.22
N SER A 116 12.33 -5.92 -2.74
CA SER A 116 11.72 -5.27 -3.90
C SER A 116 10.91 -4.02 -3.51
N ILE A 117 10.86 -3.04 -4.41
CA ILE A 117 10.10 -1.79 -4.20
C ILE A 117 8.59 -2.04 -4.22
N GLU A 118 8.14 -3.12 -4.86
CA GLU A 118 6.76 -3.58 -4.95
C GLU A 118 6.15 -3.97 -3.58
N LEU A 119 6.97 -4.03 -2.52
CA LEU A 119 6.52 -4.23 -1.14
C LEU A 119 6.02 -2.92 -0.50
N VAL A 120 6.47 -1.77 -1.00
CA VAL A 120 6.16 -0.44 -0.44
C VAL A 120 4.64 -0.21 -0.30
N PRO A 121 3.78 -0.47 -1.29
CA PRO A 121 2.35 -0.25 -1.14
C PRO A 121 1.74 -1.01 0.05
N SER A 122 2.20 -2.24 0.30
CA SER A 122 1.73 -3.06 1.43
C SER A 122 2.20 -2.50 2.78
N TYR A 123 3.43 -1.98 2.85
CA TYR A 123 3.92 -1.30 4.05
C TYR A 123 3.16 0.01 4.33
N LEU A 124 2.83 0.78 3.30
CA LEU A 124 2.05 2.02 3.46
C LEU A 124 0.64 1.72 3.99
N LEU A 125 -0.02 0.70 3.44
CA LEU A 125 -1.33 0.21 3.94
C LEU A 125 -1.29 -0.19 5.42
N LEU A 126 -0.25 -0.91 5.83
CA LEU A 126 -0.07 -1.32 7.23
C LEU A 126 0.20 -0.12 8.14
N GLY A 127 1.06 0.80 7.67
CA GLY A 127 1.34 2.06 8.38
C GLY A 127 0.08 2.87 8.62
N GLU A 128 -0.73 3.09 7.58
CA GLU A 128 -1.99 3.82 7.66
C GLU A 128 -3.00 3.16 8.61
N ALA A 129 -3.15 1.83 8.53
CA ALA A 129 -4.02 1.09 9.44
C ALA A 129 -3.57 1.23 10.91
N SER A 130 -2.26 1.10 11.17
CA SER A 130 -1.69 1.25 12.52
C SER A 130 -1.83 2.69 13.04
N ILE A 131 -1.73 3.72 12.18
CA ILE A 131 -2.04 5.11 12.55
C ILE A 131 -3.50 5.23 12.98
N GLY A 132 -4.44 4.67 12.21
CA GLY A 132 -5.87 4.68 12.53
C GLY A 132 -6.21 4.03 13.88
N LEU A 133 -5.46 2.99 14.26
CA LEU A 133 -5.54 2.34 15.57
C LEU A 133 -4.75 3.07 16.69
N LYS A 134 -4.09 4.18 16.38
CA LYS A 134 -3.18 4.93 17.28
C LYS A 134 -2.00 4.10 17.78
N GLN A 135 -1.60 3.08 17.03
CA GLN A 135 -0.42 2.25 17.30
C GLN A 135 0.81 2.88 16.63
N PHE A 136 1.19 4.07 17.09
CA PHE A 136 2.21 4.88 16.43
C PHE A 136 3.59 4.22 16.28
N PRO A 137 4.13 3.48 17.28
CA PRO A 137 5.42 2.80 17.10
C PRO A 137 5.37 1.78 15.96
N GLN A 138 4.29 1.00 15.89
CA GLN A 138 4.12 0.01 14.81
C GLN A 138 3.95 0.67 13.44
N ALA A 139 3.22 1.79 13.38
CA ALA A 139 3.10 2.56 12.15
C ALA A 139 4.48 3.07 11.69
N GLU A 140 5.28 3.60 12.61
CA GLU A 140 6.63 4.09 12.31
C GLU A 140 7.55 2.97 11.81
N ASP A 141 7.46 1.77 12.39
CA ASP A 141 8.20 0.59 11.91
C ASP A 141 7.87 0.28 10.44
N TYR A 142 6.58 0.18 10.09
CA TYR A 142 6.17 -0.11 8.72
C TYR A 142 6.55 1.00 7.72
N LEU A 143 6.36 2.27 8.10
CA LEU A 143 6.73 3.38 7.24
C LEU A 143 8.25 3.51 7.09
N SER A 144 9.02 3.12 8.09
CA SER A 144 10.49 3.05 8.02
C SER A 144 10.95 1.95 7.06
N LEU A 145 10.29 0.79 7.05
CA LEU A 145 10.53 -0.26 6.05
C LEU A 145 10.21 0.21 4.63
N ALA A 146 9.08 0.91 4.44
CA ALA A 146 8.73 1.52 3.15
C ALA A 146 9.81 2.52 2.69
N LYS A 147 10.24 3.41 3.58
CA LYS A 147 11.28 4.41 3.29
C LYS A 147 12.60 3.75 2.92
N TRP A 148 13.00 2.70 3.62
CA TRP A 148 14.23 1.97 3.34
C TRP A 148 14.20 1.26 1.99
N ALA A 149 13.07 0.63 1.63
CA ALA A 149 12.89 0.02 0.31
C ALA A 149 13.00 1.06 -0.82
N ILE A 150 12.41 2.25 -0.63
CA ILE A 150 12.54 3.36 -1.58
C ILE A 150 13.99 3.85 -1.70
N LEU A 151 14.73 3.96 -0.60
CA LEU A 151 16.12 4.41 -0.60
C LEU A 151 17.09 3.42 -1.28
N LYS A 152 16.75 2.13 -1.25
CA LYS A 152 17.52 1.08 -1.92
C LYS A 152 17.27 1.00 -3.42
N ALA A 153 16.11 1.42 -3.89
CA ALA A 153 15.76 1.38 -5.30
C ALA A 153 16.55 2.45 -6.07
N GLU A 154 17.15 2.09 -7.20
CA GLU A 154 17.85 3.03 -8.09
C GLU A 154 16.88 4.05 -8.69
N ASP A 155 15.71 3.56 -9.12
CA ASP A 155 14.60 4.37 -9.63
C ASP A 155 13.31 4.06 -8.86
N CYS A 156 12.63 5.12 -8.41
CA CYS A 156 11.36 5.04 -7.73
C CYS A 156 10.42 6.08 -8.32
N GLU A 157 9.18 5.70 -8.58
CA GLU A 157 8.15 6.60 -9.09
C GLU A 157 7.84 7.73 -8.09
N ASN A 158 7.59 8.94 -8.60
CA ASN A 158 7.27 10.08 -7.76
C ASN A 158 5.96 9.86 -6.99
N LYS A 159 4.99 9.17 -7.57
CA LYS A 159 3.78 8.67 -6.89
C LYS A 159 4.08 7.89 -5.62
N ILE A 160 5.02 6.95 -5.65
CA ILE A 160 5.38 6.13 -4.48
C ILE A 160 6.05 7.01 -3.41
N ARG A 161 6.95 7.91 -3.80
CA ARG A 161 7.58 8.88 -2.88
C ARG A 161 6.54 9.78 -2.21
N SER A 162 5.61 10.31 -2.99
CA SER A 162 4.50 11.16 -2.51
C SER A 162 3.65 10.42 -1.48
N GLN A 163 3.19 9.20 -1.77
CA GLN A 163 2.39 8.40 -0.86
C GLN A 163 3.12 8.08 0.46
N MET A 164 4.43 7.80 0.39
CA MET A 164 5.25 7.58 1.59
C MET A 164 5.32 8.84 2.46
N HIS A 165 5.62 9.99 1.85
CA HIS A 165 5.65 11.28 2.57
C HIS A 165 4.29 11.65 3.16
N ARG A 166 3.19 11.39 2.45
CA ARG A 166 1.82 11.61 2.96
C ARG A 166 1.56 10.82 4.23
N ASN A 167 1.96 9.55 4.26
CA ASN A 167 1.78 8.68 5.43
C ASN A 167 2.63 9.12 6.63
N PHE A 168 3.89 9.54 6.42
CA PHE A 168 4.68 10.14 7.51
C PHE A 168 4.06 11.46 8.00
N GLY A 169 3.54 12.27 7.09
CA GLY A 169 2.80 13.48 7.44
C GLY A 169 1.60 13.19 8.35
N LEU A 170 0.81 12.18 7.98
CA LEU A 170 -0.33 11.71 8.76
C LEU A 170 0.10 11.14 10.14
N LEU A 171 1.19 10.37 10.20
CA LEU A 171 1.74 9.84 11.44
C LEU A 171 2.12 10.96 12.40
N TYR A 172 2.95 11.90 11.96
CA TYR A 172 3.41 13.02 12.79
C TYR A 172 2.24 13.92 13.20
N ALA A 173 1.29 14.19 12.31
CA ALA A 173 0.08 14.95 12.62
C ALA A 173 -0.81 14.26 13.67
N SER A 174 -0.78 12.92 13.72
CA SER A 174 -1.54 12.12 14.69
C SER A 174 -0.84 12.03 16.04
N GLN A 175 0.50 12.15 16.07
CA GLN A 175 1.30 12.28 17.28
C GLN A 175 1.29 13.72 17.87
N GLY A 176 0.87 14.72 17.09
CA GLY A 176 0.92 16.14 17.49
C GLY A 176 2.20 16.87 17.07
N ASN A 177 3.10 16.19 16.35
CA ASN A 177 4.33 16.75 15.79
C ASN A 177 4.04 17.50 14.49
N TYR A 178 3.37 18.64 14.62
CA TYR A 178 2.81 19.33 13.47
C TYR A 178 3.86 19.93 12.53
N GLN A 179 5.04 20.35 13.02
CA GLN A 179 6.06 20.95 12.15
C GLN A 179 6.65 19.90 11.20
N GLU A 180 6.98 18.73 11.74
CA GLU A 180 7.43 17.58 10.98
C GLU A 180 6.34 17.11 10.01
N ALA A 181 5.08 17.09 10.44
CA ALA A 181 3.95 16.76 9.58
C ALA A 181 3.85 17.69 8.36
N LEU A 182 3.92 19.02 8.57
CA LEU A 182 3.88 20.02 7.51
C LEU A 182 5.04 19.83 6.53
N ASN A 183 6.25 19.54 7.03
CA ASN A 183 7.41 19.27 6.18
C ASN A 183 7.20 18.03 5.31
N GLN A 184 6.69 16.94 5.87
CA GLN A 184 6.42 15.71 5.10
C GLN A 184 5.30 15.93 4.07
N ILE A 185 4.22 16.62 4.43
CA ILE A 185 3.14 16.95 3.50
C ILE A 185 3.62 17.87 2.36
N ALA A 186 4.56 18.79 2.63
CA ALA A 186 5.16 19.60 1.58
C ALA A 186 5.96 18.76 0.57
N HIS A 187 6.67 17.73 1.03
CA HIS A 187 7.34 16.76 0.14
C HIS A 187 6.33 15.94 -0.67
N ASP A 188 5.22 15.50 -0.07
CA ASP A 188 4.13 14.84 -0.79
C ASP A 188 3.62 15.70 -1.96
N ILE A 189 3.23 16.95 -1.67
CA ILE A 189 2.76 17.92 -2.67
C ILE A 189 3.83 18.13 -3.76
N TYR A 190 5.10 18.27 -3.38
CA TYR A 190 6.20 18.43 -4.32
C TYR A 190 6.30 17.25 -5.29
N PHE A 191 6.38 16.02 -4.79
CA PHE A 191 6.51 14.83 -5.64
C PHE A 191 5.28 14.58 -6.50
N SER A 192 4.06 14.77 -5.98
CA SER A 192 2.83 14.66 -6.80
C SER A 192 2.82 15.72 -7.92
N SER A 193 3.31 16.93 -7.63
CA SER A 193 3.33 18.03 -8.61
C SER A 193 4.35 17.83 -9.74
N LEU A 194 5.38 17.00 -9.54
CA LEU A 194 6.37 16.71 -10.60
C LEU A 194 5.77 15.94 -11.78
N GLU A 195 4.69 15.19 -11.58
CA GLU A 195 4.08 14.37 -12.64
C GLU A 195 3.15 15.16 -13.56
N LYS A 196 2.20 15.91 -12.98
CA LYS A 196 1.13 16.62 -13.72
C LYS A 196 0.98 18.10 -13.35
N GLY A 197 1.85 18.63 -12.50
CA GLY A 197 1.77 19.99 -11.99
C GLY A 197 0.89 20.14 -10.74
N PRO A 198 0.92 21.33 -10.09
CA PRO A 198 0.27 21.57 -8.80
C PRO A 198 -1.26 21.74 -8.85
N GLU A 199 -1.83 21.90 -10.05
CA GLU A 199 -3.29 22.06 -10.26
C GLU A 199 -4.00 20.74 -10.59
N ASN A 200 -3.31 19.60 -10.48
CA ASN A 200 -3.89 18.30 -10.78
C ASN A 200 -4.52 17.65 -9.54
N ILE A 201 -5.56 16.83 -9.75
CA ILE A 201 -6.27 16.12 -8.69
C ILE A 201 -5.36 15.22 -7.82
N LEU A 202 -4.25 14.72 -8.36
CA LEU A 202 -3.32 13.86 -7.62
C LEU A 202 -2.65 14.57 -6.43
N VAL A 203 -2.54 15.91 -6.49
CA VAL A 203 -1.94 16.75 -5.44
C VAL A 203 -2.92 17.03 -4.30
N LEU A 204 -4.22 16.82 -4.53
CA LEU A 204 -5.29 17.21 -3.60
C LEU A 204 -5.20 16.52 -2.24
N GLY A 205 -4.79 15.25 -2.20
CA GLY A 205 -4.59 14.54 -0.95
C GLY A 205 -3.59 15.26 -0.04
N GLY A 206 -2.49 15.79 -0.61
CA GLY A 206 -1.50 16.57 0.13
C GLY A 206 -2.06 17.89 0.65
N TYR A 207 -2.75 18.67 -0.20
CA TYR A 207 -3.41 19.91 0.24
C TYR A 207 -4.48 19.66 1.31
N PHE A 208 -5.26 18.59 1.17
CA PHE A 208 -6.27 18.24 2.17
C PHE A 208 -5.63 17.92 3.53
N GLN A 209 -4.55 17.12 3.55
CA GLN A 209 -3.82 16.85 4.79
C GLN A 209 -3.20 18.12 5.39
N LEU A 210 -2.70 19.03 4.56
CA LEU A 210 -2.18 20.33 5.00
C LEU A 210 -3.25 21.14 5.75
N GLY A 211 -4.46 21.21 5.20
CA GLY A 211 -5.62 21.84 5.84
C GLY A 211 -5.99 21.17 7.17
N ASN A 212 -5.99 19.84 7.22
CA ASN A 212 -6.26 19.09 8.46
C ASN A 212 -5.22 19.38 9.56
N VAL A 213 -3.94 19.51 9.21
CA VAL A 213 -2.89 19.88 10.17
C VAL A 213 -3.09 21.31 10.67
N PHE A 214 -3.37 22.28 9.80
CA PHE A 214 -3.65 23.66 10.22
C PHE A 214 -4.90 23.76 11.10
N HIS A 215 -5.92 22.95 10.82
CA HIS A 215 -7.13 22.87 11.65
C HIS A 215 -6.81 22.37 13.06
N LYS A 216 -5.99 21.31 13.18
CA LYS A 216 -5.50 20.83 14.49
C LYS A 216 -4.66 21.88 15.24
N GLN A 217 -3.97 22.77 14.52
CA GLN A 217 -3.23 23.89 15.11
C GLN A 217 -4.12 25.11 15.44
N GLY A 218 -5.40 25.10 15.10
CA GLY A 218 -6.32 26.23 15.29
C GLY A 218 -6.10 27.41 14.34
N LYS A 219 -5.34 27.23 13.24
CA LYS A 219 -4.99 28.30 12.30
C LYS A 219 -6.02 28.44 11.18
N LEU A 220 -7.21 28.94 11.54
CA LEU A 220 -8.40 28.95 10.68
C LEU A 220 -8.22 29.64 9.32
N GLU A 221 -7.45 30.74 9.25
CA GLU A 221 -7.18 31.45 8.00
C GLU A 221 -6.49 30.55 6.96
N GLN A 222 -5.47 29.81 7.39
CA GLN A 222 -4.70 28.91 6.53
C GLN A 222 -5.52 27.70 6.11
N VAL A 223 -6.40 27.19 6.99
CA VAL A 223 -7.35 26.14 6.64
C VAL A 223 -8.24 26.60 5.49
N THR A 224 -8.82 27.81 5.59
CA THR A 224 -9.67 28.37 4.55
C THR A 224 -8.92 28.48 3.23
N THR A 225 -7.72 29.08 3.21
CA THR A 225 -6.92 29.22 1.99
C THR A 225 -6.62 27.88 1.32
N VAL A 226 -6.24 26.87 2.11
CA VAL A 226 -5.89 25.54 1.58
C VAL A 226 -7.13 24.77 1.10
N PHE A 227 -8.24 24.86 1.82
CA PHE A 227 -9.49 24.22 1.37
C PHE A 227 -10.12 24.91 0.15
N ASP A 228 -10.00 26.24 0.05
CA ASP A 228 -10.37 26.98 -1.16
C ASP A 228 -9.57 26.48 -2.36
N LYS A 229 -8.27 26.21 -2.17
CA LYS A 229 -7.43 25.62 -3.21
C LYS A 229 -7.94 24.25 -3.66
N VAL A 230 -8.26 23.35 -2.71
CA VAL A 230 -8.81 22.01 -3.02
C VAL A 230 -10.11 22.10 -3.83
N VAL A 231 -11.05 22.95 -3.38
CA VAL A 231 -12.34 23.15 -4.07
C VAL A 231 -12.14 23.73 -5.47
N SER A 232 -11.23 24.70 -5.63
CA SER A 232 -10.95 25.33 -6.92
C SER A 232 -10.38 24.38 -7.98
N ILE A 233 -9.51 23.46 -7.57
CA ILE A 233 -8.92 22.44 -8.45
C ILE A 233 -10.00 21.44 -8.88
N TRP A 234 -10.82 20.95 -7.94
CA TRP A 234 -11.95 20.06 -8.28
C TRP A 234 -12.92 20.72 -9.27
N LYS A 235 -13.30 21.97 -9.01
CA LYS A 235 -14.18 22.75 -9.87
C LYS A 235 -13.62 22.92 -11.29
N SER A 236 -12.32 23.18 -11.39
CA SER A 236 -11.65 23.35 -12.68
C SER A 236 -11.58 22.02 -13.46
N THR A 237 -11.23 20.93 -12.77
CA THR A 237 -11.15 19.59 -13.35
C THR A 237 -12.51 19.13 -13.89
N LEU A 238 -13.58 19.28 -13.11
CA LEU A 238 -14.93 18.89 -13.51
C LEU A 238 -15.49 19.76 -14.64
N LYS A 239 -15.10 21.04 -14.72
CA LYS A 239 -15.53 21.92 -15.81
C LYS A 239 -14.95 21.50 -17.16
N LEU A 240 -13.72 20.98 -17.16
CA LEU A 240 -13.02 20.60 -18.38
C LEU A 240 -13.38 19.18 -18.86
N ASN A 241 -14.08 18.39 -18.05
CA ASN A 241 -14.37 16.96 -18.31
C ASN A 241 -13.10 16.16 -18.70
N GLU A 242 -11.94 16.59 -18.19
CA GLU A 242 -10.64 16.16 -18.72
C GLU A 242 -10.20 14.78 -18.21
N GLU A 243 -10.68 14.34 -17.04
CA GLU A 243 -10.21 13.11 -16.41
C GLU A 243 -11.38 12.18 -16.02
N THR A 244 -11.30 10.92 -16.44
CA THR A 244 -12.16 9.83 -15.95
C THR A 244 -11.66 9.39 -14.57
N LEU A 245 -12.46 9.60 -13.53
CA LEU A 245 -12.13 9.26 -12.14
C LEU A 245 -12.47 7.79 -11.85
N ASP A 246 -11.53 7.05 -11.26
CA ASP A 246 -11.79 5.70 -10.75
C ASP A 246 -12.58 5.72 -9.43
N GLU A 247 -13.31 4.65 -9.11
CA GLU A 247 -14.18 4.59 -7.91
C GLU A 247 -13.48 5.00 -6.60
N ALA A 248 -12.17 4.76 -6.46
CA ALA A 248 -11.41 5.13 -5.28
C ALA A 248 -11.16 6.64 -5.22
N GLN A 249 -10.74 7.25 -6.34
CA GLN A 249 -10.62 8.71 -6.48
C GLN A 249 -11.96 9.41 -6.25
N GLN A 250 -13.06 8.78 -6.70
CA GLN A 250 -14.40 9.31 -6.48
C GLN A 250 -14.76 9.36 -5.00
N ALA A 251 -14.50 8.28 -4.28
CA ALA A 251 -14.77 8.16 -2.85
C ALA A 251 -13.91 9.15 -2.03
N GLU A 252 -12.64 9.29 -2.38
CA GLU A 252 -11.72 10.27 -1.76
C GLU A 252 -12.19 11.71 -1.99
N ALA A 253 -12.59 12.05 -3.21
CA ALA A 253 -13.12 13.35 -3.57
C ALA A 253 -14.36 13.72 -2.73
N VAL A 254 -15.32 12.80 -2.62
CA VAL A 254 -16.53 12.99 -1.82
C VAL A 254 -16.17 13.18 -0.34
N GLN A 255 -15.25 12.38 0.20
CA GLN A 255 -14.83 12.50 1.60
C GLN A 255 -14.15 13.84 1.88
N MET A 256 -13.24 14.29 1.01
CA MET A 256 -12.56 15.58 1.14
C MET A 256 -13.58 16.73 1.11
N LEU A 257 -14.42 16.78 0.08
CA LEU A 257 -15.41 17.85 -0.11
C LEU A 257 -16.45 17.87 1.02
N THR A 258 -16.91 16.72 1.49
CA THR A 258 -17.84 16.64 2.63
C THR A 258 -17.19 17.15 3.92
N THR A 259 -15.90 16.86 4.13
CA THR A 259 -15.13 17.38 5.27
C THR A 259 -14.95 18.89 5.19
N ILE A 260 -14.66 19.41 4.00
CA ILE A 260 -14.55 20.86 3.76
C ILE A 260 -15.91 21.53 3.97
N TYR A 261 -16.99 20.93 3.50
CA TYR A 261 -18.35 21.42 3.71
C TYR A 261 -18.69 21.55 5.19
N SER A 262 -18.42 20.50 5.99
CA SER A 262 -18.68 20.53 7.44
C SER A 262 -17.82 21.59 8.15
N TYR A 263 -16.56 21.73 7.76
CA TYR A 263 -15.69 22.81 8.25
C TYR A 263 -16.28 24.19 7.93
N ARG A 264 -16.60 24.48 6.66
CA ARG A 264 -17.13 25.78 6.24
C ARG A 264 -18.45 26.10 6.95
N THR A 265 -19.32 25.10 7.14
CA THR A 265 -20.60 25.28 7.85
C THR A 265 -20.40 25.67 9.32
N ASN A 266 -19.37 25.11 9.97
CA ASN A 266 -19.12 25.34 11.39
C ASN A 266 -18.34 26.64 11.68
N TYR A 267 -17.49 27.08 10.76
CA TYR A 267 -16.53 28.15 11.01
C TYR A 267 -16.66 29.37 10.09
N MET A 268 -17.42 29.31 9.00
CA MET A 268 -17.67 30.46 8.14
C MET A 268 -19.06 31.05 8.41
N THR A 269 -19.13 32.37 8.48
CA THR A 269 -20.41 33.10 8.63
C THR A 269 -21.12 33.33 7.29
N SER A 270 -20.40 33.22 6.17
CA SER A 270 -20.95 33.36 4.82
C SER A 270 -21.51 32.03 4.33
N SER A 271 -22.76 32.06 3.85
CA SER A 271 -23.44 30.91 3.23
C SER A 271 -22.88 30.55 1.85
N THR A 272 -22.18 31.48 1.20
CA THR A 272 -21.59 31.30 -0.14
C THR A 272 -20.49 30.23 -0.17
N GLY A 273 -19.72 30.11 0.91
CA GLY A 273 -18.65 29.11 1.03
C GLY A 273 -19.19 27.67 1.00
N PRO A 274 -20.13 27.29 1.88
CA PRO A 274 -20.79 25.99 1.85
C PRO A 274 -21.55 25.70 0.54
N ALA A 275 -22.22 26.71 -0.04
CA ALA A 275 -22.95 26.57 -1.31
C ALA A 275 -22.03 26.14 -2.47
N GLU A 276 -20.83 26.72 -2.57
CA GLU A 276 -19.85 26.32 -3.59
C GLU A 276 -19.44 24.85 -3.48
N VAL A 277 -19.25 24.34 -2.25
CA VAL A 277 -18.87 22.93 -2.06
C VAL A 277 -20.00 22.00 -2.48
N ASN A 278 -21.25 22.35 -2.15
CA ASN A 278 -22.43 21.61 -2.61
C ASN A 278 -22.53 21.60 -4.15
N PHE A 279 -22.22 22.73 -4.81
CA PHE A 279 -22.20 22.79 -6.27
C PHE A 279 -21.17 21.82 -6.86
N VAL A 280 -19.94 21.79 -6.33
CA VAL A 280 -18.88 20.87 -6.79
C VAL A 280 -19.27 19.41 -6.52
N LEU A 281 -19.83 19.09 -5.35
CA LEU A 281 -20.37 17.76 -5.05
C LEU A 281 -21.48 17.35 -6.04
N GLY A 282 -22.37 18.27 -6.41
CA GLY A 282 -23.43 18.03 -7.39
C GLY A 282 -22.88 17.69 -8.78
N GLN A 283 -21.84 18.41 -9.24
CA GLN A 283 -21.14 18.12 -10.48
C GLN A 283 -20.42 16.77 -10.44
N LEU A 284 -19.78 16.46 -9.32
CA LEU A 284 -19.08 15.20 -9.10
C LEU A 284 -20.05 14.01 -9.21
N TYR A 285 -21.19 14.05 -8.52
CA TYR A 285 -22.21 13.00 -8.63
C TYR A 285 -22.87 12.93 -10.01
N HIS A 286 -22.97 14.06 -10.72
CA HIS A 286 -23.45 14.07 -12.10
C HIS A 286 -22.49 13.30 -13.02
N ALA A 287 -21.18 13.55 -12.89
CA ALA A 287 -20.14 12.85 -13.65
C ALA A 287 -20.15 11.34 -13.40
N TYR A 288 -20.61 10.90 -12.22
CA TYR A 288 -20.73 9.46 -11.87
C TYR A 288 -22.06 8.82 -12.29
N GLY A 289 -22.97 9.57 -12.91
CA GLY A 289 -24.29 9.07 -13.30
C GLY A 289 -25.30 8.98 -12.15
N HIS A 290 -24.97 9.45 -10.94
CA HIS A 290 -25.87 9.50 -9.80
C HIS A 290 -26.76 10.76 -9.83
N SER A 291 -27.70 10.78 -10.78
CA SER A 291 -28.55 11.94 -11.06
C SER A 291 -29.38 12.42 -9.86
N ASP A 292 -29.84 11.52 -8.99
CA ASP A 292 -30.64 11.89 -7.81
C ASP A 292 -29.81 12.68 -6.80
N LYS A 293 -28.65 12.14 -6.39
CA LYS A 293 -27.71 12.82 -5.48
C LYS A 293 -27.23 14.14 -6.07
N SER A 294 -26.97 14.18 -7.38
CA SER A 294 -26.57 15.40 -8.06
C SER A 294 -27.62 16.50 -7.91
N ARG A 295 -28.90 16.19 -8.11
CA ARG A 295 -30.02 17.13 -7.92
C ARG A 295 -30.14 17.60 -6.48
N ASP A 296 -29.99 16.70 -5.51
CA ASP A 296 -30.06 17.04 -4.08
C ASP A 296 -28.98 18.05 -3.70
N TYR A 297 -27.72 17.82 -4.12
CA TYR A 297 -26.62 18.75 -3.84
C TYR A 297 -26.75 20.07 -4.63
N ALA A 298 -27.29 20.02 -5.85
CA ALA A 298 -27.58 21.23 -6.61
C ALA A 298 -28.68 22.09 -5.94
N ALA A 299 -29.73 21.48 -5.39
CA ALA A 299 -30.76 22.20 -4.64
C ALA A 299 -30.16 22.87 -3.39
N LYS A 300 -29.35 22.14 -2.60
CA LYS A 300 -28.64 22.68 -1.43
C LYS A 300 -27.66 23.81 -1.78
N ALA A 301 -27.12 23.83 -2.99
CA ALA A 301 -26.25 24.91 -3.45
C ALA A 301 -27.03 26.18 -3.82
N LEU A 302 -28.30 26.07 -4.19
CA LEU A 302 -29.17 27.21 -4.52
C LEU A 302 -29.85 27.82 -3.29
N GLU A 303 -29.97 27.04 -2.21
CA GLU A 303 -30.60 27.46 -0.95
C GLU A 303 -29.67 28.28 -0.02
N GLY A 304 -28.35 28.25 -0.27
CA GLY A 304 -27.33 28.95 0.51
C GLY A 304 -26.82 30.21 -0.18
#